data_AF-A0A7Y5PBB9-F1
#
_entry.id   AF-A0A7Y5PBB9-F1
#
_cell.length_a   1.000
_cell.length_b   1.000
_cell.length_c   1.000
_cell.angle_alpha   90.00
_cell.angle_beta   90.00
_cell.angle_gamma   90.00
#
_symmetry.space_group_name_H-M   'P 1'
#
loop_
_entity.id
_entity.type
_entity.pdbx_description
1 polymer ?
#
loop_
_entity_poly.entity_id
_entity_poly.type
_entity_poly.pdbx_seq_one_letter_code
_entity_poly.pdbx_strand_id
1 'polypeptide(L)'
;MRFIRLLPGAMMFLPAMPLVAQQMPNAAPRSGTAVAESFRGISGLFASRLVTAFDSIPAAKYGFAPTPAQQTVGYIAQHLVDANYALCERFGRAPRPHGADDAVADTVKAKWPKDTLVKELRASFVFCSAALSTVDDPGLAVEVPIGGAASGAKQQRALSLLLYATDLAEHYAQLASYMRIMGMVPPSSLSPFARTAIELPVGVLSRYVGTYEVPASRQFGSPALTLEVTVRDGALIVRPVGQPEARLWPASETDFFLKVSNATLTFTRGADGAVTGLVLHSNGEDRPGTKVR
;
A
#
# COMPACT_ATOMS: atom_id res chain seq x y z
N MET A 1 35.86 -42.03 -72.21
CA MET A 1 35.38 -42.65 -70.96
C MET A 1 36.14 -42.03 -69.79
N ARG A 2 35.55 -41.05 -69.10
CA ARG A 2 36.09 -40.43 -67.88
C ARG A 2 35.16 -40.79 -66.74
N PHE A 3 35.68 -41.54 -65.76
CA PHE A 3 34.97 -42.00 -64.57
C PHE A 3 34.82 -40.84 -63.57
N ILE A 4 33.57 -40.51 -63.21
CA ILE A 4 33.23 -39.61 -62.11
C ILE A 4 33.13 -40.46 -60.84
N ARG A 5 33.99 -40.19 -59.85
CA ARG A 5 33.93 -40.78 -58.51
C ARG A 5 32.92 -40.00 -57.66
N LEU A 6 31.88 -40.67 -57.19
CA LEU A 6 30.94 -40.19 -56.18
C LEU A 6 31.60 -40.26 -54.79
N LEU A 7 31.58 -39.16 -54.03
CA LEU A 7 31.91 -39.12 -52.61
C LEU A 7 30.65 -39.44 -51.77
N PRO A 8 30.75 -40.23 -50.69
CA PRO A 8 29.63 -40.53 -49.82
C PRO A 8 29.29 -39.33 -48.91
N GLY A 9 28.00 -39.02 -48.80
CA GLY A 9 27.48 -37.97 -47.92
C GLY A 9 27.62 -38.32 -46.45
N ALA A 10 28.19 -37.40 -45.67
CA ALA A 10 28.25 -37.50 -44.22
C ALA A 10 26.88 -37.20 -43.61
N MET A 11 26.33 -38.18 -42.90
CA MET A 11 25.07 -38.09 -42.16
C MET A 11 25.36 -37.40 -40.81
N MET A 12 24.95 -36.13 -40.66
CA MET A 12 25.04 -35.41 -39.39
C MET A 12 24.01 -35.95 -38.39
N PHE A 13 24.48 -36.60 -37.32
CA PHE A 13 23.68 -36.87 -36.13
C PHE A 13 23.62 -35.60 -35.26
N LEU A 14 22.44 -35.00 -35.13
CA LEU A 14 22.15 -33.97 -34.12
C LEU A 14 21.91 -34.66 -32.76
N PRO A 15 22.62 -34.29 -31.68
CA PRO A 15 22.33 -34.82 -30.36
C PRO A 15 21.04 -34.20 -29.82
N ALA A 16 20.07 -35.03 -29.43
CA ALA A 16 18.91 -34.60 -28.68
C ALA A 16 19.36 -34.16 -27.27
N MET A 17 19.31 -32.86 -26.99
CA MET A 17 19.48 -32.36 -25.63
C MET A 17 18.21 -32.64 -24.82
N PRO A 18 18.31 -33.29 -23.64
CA PRO A 18 17.16 -33.43 -22.77
C PRO A 18 16.75 -32.06 -22.23
N LEU A 19 15.47 -31.71 -22.43
CA LEU A 19 14.85 -30.53 -21.86
C LEU A 19 14.76 -30.71 -20.35
N VAL A 20 15.78 -30.27 -19.61
CA VAL A 20 15.70 -30.15 -18.15
C VAL A 20 14.73 -29.00 -17.88
N ALA A 21 13.53 -29.32 -17.40
CA ALA A 21 12.63 -28.33 -16.84
C ALA A 21 13.38 -27.62 -15.68
N GLN A 22 13.86 -26.39 -15.93
CA GLN A 22 14.35 -25.54 -14.87
C GLN A 22 13.14 -25.16 -14.01
N GLN A 23 12.92 -25.92 -12.95
CA GLN A 23 12.12 -25.45 -11.81
C GLN A 23 12.80 -24.16 -11.34
N MET A 24 12.17 -23.02 -11.62
CA MET A 24 12.56 -21.77 -10.98
C MET A 24 12.58 -22.02 -9.48
N PRO A 25 13.65 -21.68 -8.75
CA PRO A 25 13.65 -21.84 -7.32
C PRO A 25 12.50 -20.99 -6.77
N ASN A 26 11.49 -21.65 -6.21
CA ASN A 26 10.58 -20.99 -5.27
C ASN A 26 11.47 -20.35 -4.22
N ALA A 27 11.53 -19.02 -4.20
CA ALA A 27 12.24 -18.29 -3.16
C ALA A 27 11.58 -18.71 -1.84
N ALA A 28 12.27 -19.55 -1.07
CA ALA A 28 11.84 -19.86 0.28
C ALA A 28 11.71 -18.53 1.05
N PRO A 29 10.64 -18.33 1.83
CA PRO A 29 10.54 -17.12 2.65
C PRO A 29 11.79 -17.02 3.52
N ARG A 30 12.45 -15.85 3.51
CA ARG A 30 13.59 -15.57 4.39
C ARG A 30 13.06 -15.60 5.82
N SER A 31 13.24 -16.73 6.50
CA SER A 31 12.63 -17.02 7.80
C SER A 31 13.06 -16.12 8.95
N GLY A 32 14.00 -15.19 8.72
CA GLY A 32 14.51 -14.26 9.73
C GLY A 32 14.17 -12.78 9.50
N THR A 33 13.34 -12.43 8.52
CA THR A 33 12.92 -11.03 8.28
C THR A 33 11.42 -10.85 8.09
N ALA A 34 10.62 -11.92 8.19
CA ALA A 34 9.21 -11.88 7.82
C ALA A 34 8.39 -10.95 8.72
N VAL A 35 8.69 -10.93 10.03
CA VAL A 35 8.00 -10.04 10.97
C VAL A 35 8.44 -8.60 10.75
N ALA A 36 9.75 -8.35 10.66
CA ALA A 36 10.30 -7.02 10.39
C ALA A 36 9.82 -6.44 9.05
N GLU A 37 9.68 -7.27 8.01
CA GLU A 37 9.11 -6.90 6.71
C GLU A 37 7.64 -6.50 6.82
N SER A 38 6.86 -7.23 7.62
CA SER A 38 5.44 -6.90 7.85
C SER A 38 5.29 -5.53 8.52
N PHE A 39 6.13 -5.23 9.52
CA PHE A 39 6.16 -3.90 10.17
C PHE A 39 6.60 -2.80 9.20
N ARG A 40 7.61 -3.04 8.35
CA ARG A 40 8.03 -2.10 7.31
C ARG A 40 6.90 -1.83 6.32
N GLY A 41 6.17 -2.86 5.89
CA GLY A 41 5.03 -2.73 4.98
C GLY A 41 3.90 -1.87 5.56
N ILE A 42 3.44 -2.21 6.77
CA ILE A 42 2.37 -1.46 7.46
C ILE A 42 2.79 -0.01 7.72
N SER A 43 4.02 0.20 8.21
CA SER A 43 4.51 1.54 8.50
C SER A 43 4.66 2.39 7.23
N GLY A 44 5.21 1.81 6.15
CA GLY A 44 5.36 2.48 4.86
C GLY A 44 4.03 2.90 4.26
N LEU A 45 2.99 2.08 4.45
CA LEU A 45 1.64 2.44 4.03
C LEU A 45 1.09 3.65 4.77
N PHE A 46 1.12 3.64 6.12
CA PHE A 46 0.59 4.77 6.88
C PHE A 46 1.44 6.02 6.69
N ALA A 47 2.76 5.90 6.55
CA ALA A 47 3.64 7.00 6.18
C ALA A 47 3.21 7.66 4.86
N SER A 48 3.03 6.86 3.80
CA SER A 48 2.56 7.36 2.50
C SER A 48 1.20 8.06 2.59
N ARG A 49 0.26 7.47 3.34
CA ARG A 49 -1.08 8.04 3.55
C ARG A 49 -1.05 9.33 4.37
N LEU A 50 -0.24 9.40 5.43
CA LEU A 50 -0.09 10.59 6.25
C LEU A 50 0.51 11.73 5.43
N VAL A 51 1.61 11.47 4.72
CA VAL A 51 2.25 12.45 3.84
C VAL A 51 1.26 12.97 2.80
N THR A 52 0.54 12.08 2.11
CA THR A 52 -0.48 12.47 1.12
C THR A 52 -1.61 13.27 1.76
N ALA A 53 -2.06 12.89 2.96
CA ALA A 53 -3.13 13.59 3.66
C ALA A 53 -2.71 15.03 4.00
N PHE A 54 -1.57 15.22 4.68
CA PHE A 54 -1.07 16.55 5.02
C PHE A 54 -0.81 17.40 3.78
N ASP A 55 -0.19 16.83 2.76
CA ASP A 55 0.07 17.50 1.48
C ASP A 55 -1.23 17.96 0.78
N SER A 56 -2.32 17.20 0.91
CA SER A 56 -3.62 17.55 0.32
C SER A 56 -4.41 18.62 1.10
N ILE A 57 -4.17 18.78 2.40
CA ILE A 57 -4.92 19.73 3.23
C ILE A 57 -4.49 21.16 2.89
N PRO A 58 -5.42 22.09 2.57
CA PRO A 58 -5.08 23.49 2.33
C PRO A 58 -4.37 24.12 3.54
N ALA A 59 -3.36 24.96 3.30
CA ALA A 59 -2.58 25.60 4.38
C ALA A 59 -3.47 26.35 5.39
N ALA A 60 -4.53 27.02 4.91
CA ALA A 60 -5.50 27.72 5.76
C ALA A 60 -6.24 26.79 6.77
N LYS A 61 -6.25 25.48 6.55
CA LYS A 61 -6.89 24.49 7.43
C LYS A 61 -5.90 23.84 8.42
N TYR A 62 -4.62 24.22 8.45
CA TYR A 62 -3.66 23.65 9.41
C TYR A 62 -3.97 24.02 10.87
N GLY A 63 -4.69 25.11 11.10
CA GLY A 63 -5.20 25.47 12.43
C GLY A 63 -6.48 24.74 12.84
N PHE A 64 -7.07 23.90 11.97
CA PHE A 64 -8.35 23.23 12.26
C PHE A 64 -8.19 22.13 13.31
N ALA A 65 -9.12 22.09 14.26
CA ALA A 65 -9.42 20.98 15.15
C ALA A 65 -10.96 20.88 15.28
N PRO A 66 -11.57 19.69 15.33
CA PRO A 66 -13.03 19.59 15.44
C PRO A 66 -13.59 20.11 16.77
N THR A 67 -12.80 20.04 17.84
CA THR A 67 -13.14 20.59 19.16
C THR A 67 -11.91 21.26 19.78
N PRO A 68 -12.07 22.19 20.75
CA PRO A 68 -10.94 22.86 21.38
C PRO A 68 -9.96 21.94 22.14
N ALA A 69 -10.45 20.79 22.62
CA ALA A 69 -9.61 19.82 23.34
C ALA A 69 -8.78 18.93 22.40
N GLN A 70 -9.07 18.94 21.11
CA GLN A 70 -8.36 18.13 20.13
C GLN A 70 -7.16 18.86 19.55
N GLN A 71 -6.14 18.09 19.16
CA GLN A 71 -4.97 18.60 18.46
C GLN A 71 -5.37 19.22 17.11
N THR A 72 -4.70 20.28 16.70
CA THR A 72 -4.87 20.86 15.36
C THR A 72 -4.17 20.01 14.31
N VAL A 73 -4.54 20.16 13.04
CA VAL A 73 -3.83 19.52 11.92
C VAL A 73 -2.32 19.80 11.98
N GLY A 74 -1.92 21.06 12.21
CA GLY A 74 -0.51 21.44 12.33
C GLY A 74 0.19 20.80 13.53
N TYR A 75 -0.51 20.64 14.65
CA TYR A 75 0.04 19.94 15.81
C TYR A 75 0.25 18.45 15.56
N ILE A 76 -0.71 17.78 14.90
CA ILE A 76 -0.56 16.37 14.54
C ILE A 76 0.65 16.18 13.60
N ALA A 77 0.85 17.09 12.63
CA ALA A 77 2.01 17.05 11.73
C ALA A 77 3.33 17.14 12.51
N GLN A 78 3.43 18.08 13.44
CA GLN A 78 4.62 18.25 14.27
C GLN A 78 4.84 17.09 15.25
N HIS A 79 3.78 16.60 15.89
CA HIS A 79 3.84 15.43 16.77
C HIS A 79 4.46 14.23 16.05
N LEU A 80 4.00 13.96 14.82
CA LEU A 80 4.54 12.87 14.02
C LEU A 80 6.03 13.04 13.70
N VAL A 81 6.50 14.28 13.45
CA VAL A 81 7.94 14.54 13.25
C VAL A 81 8.74 14.14 14.48
N ASP A 82 8.34 14.62 15.66
CA ASP A 82 9.06 14.32 16.91
C ASP A 82 8.98 12.83 17.27
N ALA A 83 7.78 12.25 17.23
CA ALA A 83 7.54 10.83 17.51
C ALA A 83 8.34 9.92 16.58
N ASN A 84 8.40 10.23 15.28
CA ASN A 84 9.20 9.49 14.30
C ASN A 84 10.68 9.48 14.71
N TYR A 85 11.28 10.63 15.00
CA TYR A 85 12.69 10.67 15.41
C TYR A 85 12.92 9.93 16.73
N ALA A 86 12.08 10.18 17.74
CA ALA A 86 12.23 9.60 19.08
C ALA A 86 12.03 8.08 19.13
N LEU A 87 11.20 7.52 18.24
CA LEU A 87 11.00 6.07 18.13
C LEU A 87 12.03 5.42 17.20
N CYS A 88 12.31 6.00 16.05
CA CYS A 88 13.13 5.37 15.02
C CYS A 88 14.62 5.39 15.34
N GLU A 89 15.11 6.33 16.15
CA GLU A 89 16.50 6.34 16.62
C GLU A 89 16.86 5.09 17.44
N ARG A 90 15.86 4.34 17.92
CA ARG A 90 16.04 3.10 18.70
C ARG A 90 16.35 1.88 17.81
N PHE A 91 16.13 1.98 16.49
CA PHE A 91 16.33 0.86 15.55
C PHE A 91 17.63 0.96 14.75
N GLY A 92 17.96 2.18 14.33
CA GLY A 92 19.13 2.45 13.49
C GLY A 92 20.42 2.64 14.30
N ARG A 93 21.51 2.84 13.56
CA ARG A 93 22.80 3.29 14.14
C ARG A 93 22.98 4.80 14.02
N ALA A 94 22.21 5.45 13.15
CA ALA A 94 22.29 6.88 12.95
C ALA A 94 21.60 7.59 14.12
N PRO A 95 22.27 8.54 14.80
CA PRO A 95 21.59 9.39 15.76
C PRO A 95 20.52 10.22 15.06
N ARG A 96 19.48 10.65 15.79
CA ARG A 96 18.54 11.62 15.25
C ARG A 96 19.31 12.89 14.83
N PRO A 97 18.94 13.54 13.71
CA PRO A 97 19.46 14.85 13.38
C PRO A 97 19.11 15.83 14.49
N HIS A 98 20.09 16.62 14.93
CA HIS A 98 19.90 17.68 15.92
C HIS A 98 20.06 19.04 15.28
N GLY A 99 19.24 20.00 15.70
CA GLY A 99 19.23 21.35 15.14
C GLY A 99 18.75 22.41 16.14
N ALA A 100 18.89 23.68 15.77
CA ALA A 100 18.43 24.80 16.59
C ALA A 100 16.93 24.71 16.94
N ASP A 101 16.15 24.08 16.06
CA ASP A 101 14.72 23.88 16.22
C ASP A 101 14.34 22.86 17.30
N ASP A 102 15.27 22.04 17.78
CA ASP A 102 15.02 21.07 18.87
C ASP A 102 14.63 21.77 20.18
N ALA A 103 15.10 23.01 20.39
CA ALA A 103 14.77 23.80 21.57
C ALA A 103 13.41 24.51 21.47
N VAL A 104 12.80 24.52 20.28
CA VAL A 104 11.50 25.16 20.05
C VAL A 104 10.41 24.19 20.48
N ALA A 105 9.45 24.67 21.29
CA ALA A 105 8.34 23.86 21.75
C ALA A 105 7.47 23.37 20.57
N ASP A 106 6.98 22.13 20.64
CA ASP A 106 6.12 21.57 19.58
C ASP A 106 4.85 22.39 19.35
N THR A 107 4.31 23.03 20.39
CA THR A 107 3.16 23.95 20.27
C THR A 107 3.45 25.18 19.41
N VAL A 108 4.72 25.58 19.29
CA VAL A 108 5.18 26.65 18.41
C VAL A 108 5.44 26.11 17.01
N LYS A 109 6.18 25.00 16.90
CA LYS A 109 6.47 24.34 15.61
C LYS A 109 5.20 23.91 14.88
N ALA A 110 4.18 23.48 15.60
CA ALA A 110 2.84 23.16 15.09
C ALA A 110 2.16 24.29 14.31
N LYS A 111 2.62 25.54 14.45
CA LYS A 111 2.09 26.73 13.75
C LYS A 111 2.95 27.16 12.57
N TRP A 112 4.02 26.43 12.25
CA TRP A 112 4.85 26.71 11.08
C TRP A 112 4.06 26.59 9.78
N PRO A 113 4.56 27.21 8.69
CA PRO A 113 3.96 27.05 7.37
C PRO A 113 3.78 25.56 7.02
N LYS A 114 2.66 25.24 6.35
CA LYS A 114 2.35 23.89 5.87
C LYS A 114 3.56 23.24 5.19
N ASP A 115 4.20 23.96 4.28
CA ASP A 115 5.29 23.40 3.46
C ASP A 115 6.50 23.01 4.32
N THR A 116 6.78 23.78 5.38
CA THR A 116 7.79 23.43 6.38
C THR A 116 7.40 22.16 7.12
N LEU A 117 6.18 22.10 7.68
CA LEU A 117 5.71 20.92 8.42
C LEU A 117 5.72 19.65 7.55
N VAL A 118 5.27 19.74 6.30
CA VAL A 118 5.25 18.60 5.37
C VAL A 118 6.67 18.18 4.97
N LYS A 119 7.59 19.13 4.78
CA LYS A 119 9.00 18.84 4.50
C LYS A 119 9.65 18.09 5.66
N GLU A 120 9.50 18.58 6.89
CA GLU A 120 10.06 17.93 8.09
C GLU A 120 9.44 16.55 8.32
N LEU A 121 8.12 16.41 8.10
CA LEU A 121 7.45 15.12 8.16
C LEU A 121 8.04 14.12 7.16
N ARG A 122 8.25 14.52 5.90
CA ARG A 122 8.89 13.66 4.89
C ARG A 122 10.31 13.28 5.29
N ALA A 123 11.09 14.22 5.83
CA ALA A 123 12.46 13.95 6.30
C ALA A 123 12.48 12.93 7.45
N SER A 124 11.55 13.04 8.40
CA SER A 124 11.42 12.08 9.50
C SER A 124 11.09 10.67 9.01
N PHE A 125 10.25 10.52 7.97
CA PHE A 125 9.97 9.22 7.38
C PHE A 125 11.16 8.62 6.62
N VAL A 126 11.98 9.46 5.96
CA VAL A 126 13.24 8.98 5.34
C VAL A 126 14.19 8.43 6.40
N PHE A 127 14.33 9.14 7.53
CA PHE A 127 15.11 8.67 8.68
C PHE A 127 14.58 7.34 9.21
N CYS A 128 13.27 7.25 9.47
CA CYS A 128 12.63 6.01 9.92
C CYS A 128 12.81 4.84 8.94
N SER A 129 12.67 5.09 7.64
CA SER A 129 12.87 4.06 6.61
C SER A 129 14.29 3.52 6.64
N ALA A 130 15.30 4.38 6.79
CA ALA A 130 16.69 3.96 6.92
C ALA A 130 16.91 3.15 8.21
N ALA A 131 16.39 3.62 9.36
CA ALA A 131 16.51 2.93 10.64
C ALA A 131 15.83 1.55 10.65
N LEU A 132 14.63 1.43 10.06
CA LEU A 132 13.88 0.17 10.00
C LEU A 132 14.50 -0.84 9.03
N SER A 133 15.25 -0.37 8.02
CA SER A 133 15.94 -1.27 7.08
C SER A 133 17.01 -2.14 7.74
N THR A 134 17.50 -1.75 8.93
CA THR A 134 18.51 -2.50 9.69
C THR A 134 17.92 -3.49 10.69
N VAL A 135 16.59 -3.61 10.78
CA VAL A 135 15.91 -4.50 11.72
C VAL A 135 15.58 -5.83 11.05
N ASP A 136 15.98 -6.92 11.69
CA ASP A 136 15.62 -8.31 11.39
C ASP A 136 14.84 -8.93 12.55
N ASP A 137 14.28 -10.13 12.34
CA ASP A 137 13.44 -10.80 13.33
C ASP A 137 14.20 -11.16 14.62
N PRO A 138 15.45 -11.66 14.59
CA PRO A 138 16.25 -11.85 15.81
C PRO A 138 16.49 -10.55 16.57
N GLY A 139 16.68 -9.44 15.86
CA GLY A 139 16.88 -8.12 16.44
C GLY A 139 15.67 -7.58 17.23
N LEU A 140 14.49 -8.17 17.08
CA LEU A 140 13.26 -7.73 17.77
C LEU A 140 13.30 -7.94 19.28
N ALA A 141 14.06 -8.93 19.75
CA ALA A 141 14.25 -9.27 21.17
C ALA A 141 15.41 -8.50 21.83
N VAL A 142 16.00 -7.53 21.14
CA VAL A 142 17.03 -6.66 21.71
C VAL A 142 16.36 -5.56 22.54
N GLU A 143 16.84 -5.34 23.76
CA GLU A 143 16.44 -4.22 24.59
C GLU A 143 17.05 -2.90 24.10
N VAL A 144 16.21 -1.89 24.01
CA VAL A 144 16.59 -0.51 23.68
C VAL A 144 16.24 0.42 24.84
N PRO A 145 17.07 1.44 25.12
CA PRO A 145 16.76 2.43 26.14
C PRO A 145 15.49 3.24 25.77
N ILE A 146 14.73 3.65 26.78
CA ILE A 146 13.53 4.49 26.64
C ILE A 146 13.50 5.63 27.64
N GLY A 147 12.86 6.73 27.24
CA GLY A 147 12.82 7.97 28.02
C GLY A 147 14.16 8.70 27.98
N GLY A 148 14.26 9.81 28.73
CA GLY A 148 15.52 10.55 28.85
C GLY A 148 16.63 9.68 29.44
N ALA A 149 17.89 9.99 29.12
CA ALA A 149 19.08 9.20 29.50
C ALA A 149 19.18 8.86 31.01
N ALA A 150 18.51 9.62 31.88
CA ALA A 150 18.47 9.41 33.33
C ALA A 150 17.49 8.34 33.82
N SER A 151 16.55 7.85 32.99
CA SER A 151 15.50 6.91 33.43
C SER A 151 16.04 5.49 33.71
N GLY A 152 17.13 5.10 33.03
CA GLY A 152 17.63 3.71 33.01
C GLY A 152 16.64 2.69 32.41
N ALA A 153 15.47 3.13 31.96
CA ALA A 153 14.40 2.26 31.50
C ALA A 153 14.74 1.67 30.12
N LYS A 154 14.35 0.42 29.91
CA LYS A 154 14.56 -0.32 28.66
C LYS A 154 13.28 -1.01 28.23
N GLN A 155 13.13 -1.24 26.93
CA GLN A 155 12.08 -2.09 26.38
C GLN A 155 12.57 -2.87 25.16
N GLN A 156 11.83 -3.90 24.77
CA GLN A 156 12.12 -4.67 23.57
C GLN A 156 11.94 -3.83 22.29
N ARG A 157 12.80 -4.01 21.28
CA ARG A 157 12.62 -3.39 19.96
C ARG A 157 11.26 -3.71 19.35
N ALA A 158 10.75 -4.92 19.57
CA ALA A 158 9.40 -5.31 19.19
C ALA A 158 8.32 -4.33 19.71
N LEU A 159 8.42 -3.90 20.97
CA LEU A 159 7.47 -2.94 21.55
C LEU A 159 7.63 -1.56 20.89
N SER A 160 8.85 -1.11 20.62
CA SER A 160 9.07 0.15 19.90
C SER A 160 8.47 0.13 18.49
N LEU A 161 8.54 -1.00 17.78
CA LEU A 161 7.95 -1.15 16.44
C LEU A 161 6.42 -1.08 16.50
N LEU A 162 5.82 -1.75 17.49
CA LEU A 162 4.38 -1.71 17.73
C LEU A 162 3.91 -0.28 18.04
N LEU A 163 4.62 0.43 18.90
CA LEU A 163 4.32 1.82 19.23
C LEU A 163 4.39 2.72 17.99
N TYR A 164 5.44 2.58 17.17
CA TYR A 164 5.57 3.34 15.94
C TYR A 164 4.44 3.06 14.95
N ALA A 165 4.18 1.79 14.63
CA ALA A 165 3.11 1.45 13.68
C ALA A 165 1.72 1.88 14.18
N THR A 166 1.49 1.82 15.50
CA THR A 166 0.22 2.24 16.13
C THR A 166 0.07 3.75 16.08
N ASP A 167 1.10 4.52 16.44
CA ASP A 167 1.08 5.99 16.40
C ASP A 167 0.74 6.51 15.00
N LEU A 168 1.36 5.94 13.96
CA LEU A 168 1.04 6.26 12.57
C LEU A 168 -0.43 5.96 12.21
N ALA A 169 -0.94 4.81 12.65
CA ALA A 169 -2.32 4.40 12.36
C ALA A 169 -3.35 5.27 13.10
N GLU A 170 -3.10 5.59 14.38
CA GLU A 170 -3.96 6.43 15.22
C GLU A 170 -4.04 7.85 14.66
N HIS A 171 -2.89 8.46 14.35
CA HIS A 171 -2.89 9.80 13.77
C HIS A 171 -3.43 9.84 12.35
N TYR A 172 -3.26 8.78 11.56
CA TYR A 172 -3.94 8.69 10.27
C TYR A 172 -5.46 8.61 10.42
N ALA A 173 -5.98 7.82 11.36
CA ALA A 173 -7.40 7.72 11.64
C ALA A 173 -7.98 9.06 12.14
N GLN A 174 -7.26 9.74 13.04
CA GLN A 174 -7.59 11.09 13.51
C GLN A 174 -7.66 12.08 12.35
N LEU A 175 -6.60 12.16 11.53
CA LEU A 175 -6.53 13.10 10.41
C LEU A 175 -7.57 12.77 9.33
N ALA A 176 -7.80 11.50 9.03
CA ALA A 176 -8.82 11.08 8.06
C ALA A 176 -10.23 11.48 8.51
N SER A 177 -10.50 11.48 9.82
CA SER A 177 -11.76 11.98 10.38
C SER A 177 -11.87 13.49 10.21
N TYR A 178 -10.78 14.25 10.41
CA TYR A 178 -10.76 15.70 10.23
C TYR A 178 -10.98 16.07 8.77
N MET A 179 -10.33 15.36 7.85
CA MET A 179 -10.52 15.53 6.42
C MET A 179 -12.00 15.42 6.03
N ARG A 180 -12.72 14.41 6.53
CA ARG A 180 -14.16 14.25 6.24
C ARG A 180 -14.99 15.41 6.77
N ILE A 181 -14.71 15.89 7.99
CA ILE A 181 -15.40 17.07 8.56
C ILE A 181 -15.12 18.31 7.71
N MET A 182 -13.91 18.43 7.18
CA MET A 182 -13.50 19.52 6.29
C MET A 182 -14.01 19.38 4.84
N GLY A 183 -14.84 18.37 4.54
CA GLY A 183 -15.37 18.09 3.20
C GLY A 183 -14.37 17.46 2.24
N MET A 184 -13.30 16.86 2.76
CA MET A 184 -12.21 16.25 1.99
C MET A 184 -12.28 14.73 2.01
N VAL A 185 -11.75 14.09 0.97
CA VAL A 185 -11.62 12.64 0.89
C VAL A 185 -10.24 12.22 1.41
N PRO A 186 -10.15 11.39 2.46
CA PRO A 186 -8.86 10.92 2.96
C PRO A 186 -8.20 9.91 2.01
N PRO A 187 -6.86 9.78 2.02
CA PRO A 187 -6.12 8.94 1.05
C PRO A 187 -6.59 7.50 0.89
N SER A 188 -6.97 6.82 1.98
CA SER A 188 -7.48 5.45 1.99
C SER A 188 -8.85 5.29 1.32
N SER A 189 -9.55 6.40 1.09
CA SER A 189 -10.87 6.46 0.45
C SER A 189 -10.81 7.14 -0.93
N LEU A 190 -9.61 7.47 -1.44
CA LEU A 190 -9.48 8.01 -2.79
C LEU A 190 -9.93 6.94 -3.79
N SER A 191 -10.85 7.34 -4.65
CA SER A 191 -11.30 6.56 -5.80
C SER A 191 -10.52 7.05 -7.02
N PRO A 192 -10.05 6.17 -7.92
CA PRO A 192 -9.40 6.59 -9.16
C PRO A 192 -10.35 7.32 -10.11
N PHE A 193 -11.66 7.20 -9.91
CA PHE A 193 -12.70 7.84 -10.71
C PHE A 193 -13.89 8.32 -9.87
N ALA A 194 -14.71 9.20 -10.46
CA ALA A 194 -15.94 9.70 -9.83
C ALA A 194 -16.95 8.56 -9.59
N ARG A 195 -17.55 8.51 -8.40
CA ARG A 195 -18.53 7.48 -8.01
C ARG A 195 -19.96 7.88 -8.39
N THR A 196 -20.14 8.33 -9.62
CA THR A 196 -21.44 8.66 -10.19
C THR A 196 -21.86 7.52 -11.10
N ALA A 197 -22.99 6.90 -10.82
CA ALA A 197 -23.48 5.78 -11.62
C ALA A 197 -24.00 6.27 -12.97
N ILE A 198 -23.59 5.59 -14.04
CA ILE A 198 -24.19 5.71 -15.37
C ILE A 198 -25.09 4.49 -15.67
N GLU A 199 -25.82 4.53 -16.77
CA GLU A 199 -26.51 3.35 -17.30
C GLU A 199 -25.69 2.75 -18.44
N LEU A 200 -25.52 1.43 -18.43
CA LEU A 200 -24.91 0.69 -19.53
C LEU A 200 -25.90 -0.36 -20.04
N PRO A 201 -26.02 -0.57 -21.36
CA PRO A 201 -26.84 -1.64 -21.90
C PRO A 201 -26.37 -3.01 -21.38
N VAL A 202 -27.31 -3.93 -21.15
CA VAL A 202 -27.01 -5.28 -20.65
C VAL A 202 -26.00 -6.00 -21.55
N GLY A 203 -26.07 -5.82 -22.87
CA GLY A 203 -25.09 -6.40 -23.81
C GLY A 203 -23.66 -5.91 -23.62
N VAL A 204 -23.46 -4.70 -23.07
CA VAL A 204 -22.13 -4.20 -22.68
C VAL A 204 -21.71 -4.85 -21.36
N LEU A 205 -22.61 -4.89 -20.37
CA LEU A 205 -22.35 -5.51 -19.07
C LEU A 205 -21.98 -6.99 -19.19
N SER A 206 -22.65 -7.74 -20.07
CA SER A 206 -22.40 -9.17 -20.31
C SER A 206 -20.96 -9.48 -20.75
N ARG A 207 -20.22 -8.50 -21.30
CA ARG A 207 -18.80 -8.68 -21.70
C ARG A 207 -17.89 -8.89 -20.49
N TYR A 208 -18.30 -8.40 -19.32
CA TYR A 208 -17.53 -8.48 -18.07
C TYR A 208 -17.86 -9.71 -17.23
N VAL A 209 -18.87 -10.49 -17.62
CA VAL A 209 -19.18 -11.76 -16.95
C VAL A 209 -18.00 -12.71 -17.04
N GLY A 210 -17.68 -13.36 -15.91
CA GLY A 210 -16.58 -14.31 -15.83
C GLY A 210 -16.07 -14.52 -14.41
N THR A 211 -15.00 -15.28 -14.30
CA THR A 211 -14.27 -15.49 -13.05
C THR A 211 -12.92 -14.81 -13.13
N TYR A 212 -12.57 -14.05 -12.10
CA TYR A 212 -11.32 -13.28 -12.02
C TYR A 212 -10.52 -13.70 -10.80
N GLU A 213 -9.22 -13.91 -10.98
CA GLU A 213 -8.28 -14.20 -9.89
C GLU A 213 -7.48 -12.95 -9.56
N VAL A 214 -7.61 -12.45 -8.34
CA VAL A 214 -6.88 -11.29 -7.82
C VAL A 214 -5.84 -11.79 -6.80
N PRO A 215 -4.54 -11.52 -6.99
CA PRO A 215 -3.48 -11.99 -6.11
C PRO A 215 -3.63 -11.40 -4.70
N ALA A 216 -3.07 -12.05 -3.68
CA ALA A 216 -3.09 -11.55 -2.30
C ALA A 216 -2.53 -10.12 -2.20
N SER A 217 -3.05 -9.34 -1.25
CA SER A 217 -2.53 -8.00 -0.95
C SER A 217 -1.10 -8.11 -0.46
N ARG A 218 -0.25 -7.20 -0.94
CA ARG A 218 1.14 -7.07 -0.47
C ARG A 218 1.26 -6.22 0.78
N GLN A 219 0.18 -5.55 1.21
CA GLN A 219 0.21 -4.58 2.30
C GLN A 219 -0.58 -5.03 3.54
N PHE A 220 -1.78 -5.60 3.37
CA PHE A 220 -2.71 -5.90 4.48
C PHE A 220 -3.03 -7.39 4.65
N GLY A 221 -2.26 -8.27 4.01
CA GLY A 221 -2.48 -9.72 4.14
C GLY A 221 -3.87 -10.17 3.68
N SER A 222 -4.62 -9.34 2.94
CA SER A 222 -5.87 -9.77 2.33
C SER A 222 -5.57 -10.93 1.40
N PRO A 223 -6.28 -12.07 1.51
CA PRO A 223 -5.96 -13.25 0.73
C PRO A 223 -6.17 -12.98 -0.76
N ALA A 224 -5.64 -13.89 -1.58
CA ALA A 224 -6.04 -13.95 -2.98
C ALA A 224 -7.57 -14.12 -3.04
N LEU A 225 -8.19 -13.46 -4.01
CA LEU A 225 -9.64 -13.48 -4.20
C LEU A 225 -9.96 -14.12 -5.53
N THR A 226 -10.94 -15.01 -5.53
CA THR A 226 -11.65 -15.42 -6.75
C THR A 226 -12.95 -14.64 -6.78
N LEU A 227 -13.12 -13.79 -7.79
CA LEU A 227 -14.30 -12.95 -8.00
C LEU A 227 -15.15 -13.56 -9.11
N GLU A 228 -16.37 -13.97 -8.77
CA GLU A 228 -17.39 -14.34 -9.76
C GLU A 228 -18.18 -13.09 -10.14
N VAL A 229 -18.14 -12.70 -11.41
CA VAL A 229 -18.89 -11.57 -11.95
C VAL A 229 -20.01 -12.09 -12.83
N THR A 230 -21.25 -11.74 -12.49
CA THR A 230 -22.47 -12.18 -13.19
C THR A 230 -23.34 -10.99 -13.54
N VAL A 231 -24.25 -11.16 -14.50
CA VAL A 231 -25.35 -10.22 -14.72
C VAL A 231 -26.61 -10.77 -14.05
N ARG A 232 -27.27 -9.97 -13.22
CA ARG A 232 -28.57 -10.27 -12.64
C ARG A 232 -29.43 -9.01 -12.66
N ASP A 233 -30.68 -9.14 -13.11
CA ASP A 233 -31.65 -8.03 -13.18
C ASP A 233 -31.08 -6.78 -13.90
N GLY A 234 -30.32 -7.02 -14.97
CA GLY A 234 -29.70 -5.95 -15.77
C GLY A 234 -28.51 -5.24 -15.11
N ALA A 235 -27.99 -5.73 -13.98
CA ALA A 235 -26.84 -5.17 -13.29
C ALA A 235 -25.70 -6.19 -13.17
N LEU A 236 -24.45 -5.70 -13.09
CA LEU A 236 -23.32 -6.55 -12.72
C LEU A 236 -23.31 -6.78 -11.21
N ILE A 237 -23.16 -8.04 -10.84
CA ILE A 237 -23.01 -8.52 -9.48
C ILE A 237 -21.62 -9.16 -9.36
N VAL A 238 -20.85 -8.75 -8.36
CA VAL A 238 -19.59 -9.39 -7.99
C VAL A 238 -19.78 -10.20 -6.73
N ARG A 239 -19.28 -11.43 -6.73
CA ARG A 239 -19.27 -12.33 -5.58
C ARG A 239 -17.85 -12.84 -5.36
N PRO A 240 -17.12 -12.33 -4.36
CA PRO A 240 -15.92 -12.98 -3.89
C PRO A 240 -16.28 -14.34 -3.27
N VAL A 241 -15.53 -15.40 -3.59
CA VAL A 241 -15.77 -16.73 -3.00
C VAL A 241 -15.69 -16.65 -1.47
N GLY A 242 -16.73 -17.15 -0.79
CA GLY A 242 -16.83 -17.13 0.68
C GLY A 242 -17.30 -15.79 1.28
N GLN A 243 -17.72 -14.82 0.45
CA GLN A 243 -18.23 -13.53 0.91
C GLN A 243 -19.61 -13.21 0.30
N PRO A 244 -20.38 -12.29 0.91
CA PRO A 244 -21.61 -11.80 0.31
C PRO A 244 -21.38 -11.16 -1.06
N GLU A 245 -22.35 -11.32 -1.96
CA GLU A 245 -22.34 -10.65 -3.24
C GLU A 245 -22.67 -9.15 -3.12
N ALA A 246 -22.22 -8.36 -4.08
CA ALA A 246 -22.48 -6.93 -4.14
C ALA A 246 -22.70 -6.46 -5.58
N ARG A 247 -23.52 -5.42 -5.75
CA ARG A 247 -23.72 -4.76 -7.05
C ARG A 247 -22.51 -3.89 -7.42
N LEU A 248 -22.05 -4.06 -8.66
CA LEU A 248 -21.13 -3.16 -9.33
C LEU A 248 -21.91 -2.08 -10.07
N TRP A 249 -21.63 -0.82 -9.72
CA TRP A 249 -22.22 0.35 -10.36
C TRP A 249 -21.24 0.91 -11.38
N PRO A 250 -21.60 1.02 -12.66
CA PRO A 250 -20.69 1.56 -13.67
C PRO A 250 -20.50 3.06 -13.45
N ALA A 251 -19.26 3.51 -13.43
CA ALA A 251 -18.86 4.92 -13.52
C ALA A 251 -18.41 5.29 -14.94
N SER A 252 -17.91 4.33 -15.70
CA SER A 252 -17.60 4.42 -17.13
C SER A 252 -17.94 3.08 -17.80
N GLU A 253 -17.56 2.88 -19.07
CA GLU A 253 -17.73 1.57 -19.70
C GLU A 253 -16.93 0.48 -18.97
N THR A 254 -15.74 0.77 -18.45
CA THR A 254 -14.80 -0.19 -17.82
C THR A 254 -14.66 -0.05 -16.31
N ASP A 255 -15.09 1.08 -15.75
CA ASP A 255 -14.86 1.43 -14.36
C ASP A 255 -16.13 1.23 -13.54
N PHE A 256 -16.01 0.53 -12.41
CA PHE A 256 -17.12 0.14 -11.56
C PHE A 256 -16.81 0.38 -10.08
N PHE A 257 -17.80 0.83 -9.32
CA PHE A 257 -17.68 1.02 -7.87
C PHE A 257 -18.74 0.24 -7.11
N LEU A 258 -18.42 -0.10 -5.86
CA LEU A 258 -19.35 -0.71 -4.91
C LEU A 258 -20.06 0.38 -4.11
N LYS A 259 -21.27 0.16 -3.58
CA LYS A 259 -21.86 1.08 -2.58
C LYS A 259 -21.66 0.63 -1.14
N VAL A 260 -21.32 -0.64 -0.95
CA VAL A 260 -21.14 -1.29 0.36
C VAL A 260 -19.71 -1.13 0.91
N SER A 261 -18.75 -0.72 0.08
CA SER A 261 -17.36 -0.49 0.46
C SER A 261 -16.71 0.55 -0.45
N ASN A 262 -15.52 1.03 -0.08
CA ASN A 262 -14.77 1.99 -0.89
C ASN A 262 -14.03 1.35 -2.07
N ALA A 263 -14.08 0.03 -2.24
CA ALA A 263 -13.40 -0.63 -3.33
C ALA A 263 -14.00 -0.27 -4.70
N THR A 264 -13.14 -0.24 -5.72
CA THR A 264 -13.53 -0.07 -7.11
C THR A 264 -12.82 -1.10 -8.00
N LEU A 265 -13.38 -1.34 -9.19
CA LEU A 265 -12.87 -2.27 -10.18
C LEU A 265 -12.70 -1.54 -11.51
N THR A 266 -11.58 -1.76 -12.17
CA THR A 266 -11.34 -1.32 -13.56
C THR A 266 -11.12 -2.56 -14.43
N PHE A 267 -12.04 -2.87 -15.34
CA PHE A 267 -11.86 -4.02 -16.25
C PHE A 267 -10.82 -3.71 -17.32
N THR A 268 -9.87 -4.62 -17.52
CA THR A 268 -8.80 -4.49 -18.52
C THR A 268 -9.16 -5.27 -19.78
N ARG A 269 -8.74 -4.73 -20.94
CA ARG A 269 -8.97 -5.35 -22.25
C ARG A 269 -7.67 -5.66 -22.98
N GLY A 270 -7.68 -6.72 -23.77
CA GLY A 270 -6.61 -7.07 -24.70
C GLY A 270 -6.63 -6.23 -25.97
N ALA A 271 -5.64 -6.42 -26.83
CA ALA A 271 -5.52 -5.71 -28.12
C ALA A 271 -6.68 -6.00 -29.09
N ASP A 272 -7.35 -7.15 -28.92
CA ASP A 272 -8.55 -7.57 -29.65
C ASP A 272 -9.85 -6.98 -29.06
N GLY A 273 -9.75 -6.19 -27.99
CA GLY A 273 -10.89 -5.62 -27.28
C GLY A 273 -11.60 -6.58 -26.32
N ALA A 274 -11.15 -7.83 -26.19
CA ALA A 274 -11.69 -8.80 -25.25
C ALA A 274 -11.30 -8.44 -23.81
N VAL A 275 -12.18 -8.71 -22.84
CA VAL A 275 -11.87 -8.48 -21.41
C VAL A 275 -10.90 -9.55 -20.93
N THR A 276 -9.70 -9.14 -20.53
CA THR A 276 -8.60 -10.03 -20.11
C THR A 276 -8.41 -10.09 -18.60
N GLY A 277 -8.98 -9.14 -17.86
CA GLY A 277 -8.78 -9.05 -16.42
C GLY A 277 -9.49 -7.86 -15.80
N LEU A 278 -9.09 -7.53 -14.58
CA LEU A 278 -9.52 -6.34 -13.86
C LEU A 278 -8.42 -5.85 -12.92
N VAL A 279 -8.54 -4.62 -12.45
CA VAL A 279 -7.75 -4.11 -11.32
C VAL A 279 -8.69 -3.84 -10.17
N LEU A 280 -8.43 -4.47 -9.01
CA LEU A 280 -9.11 -4.15 -7.76
C LEU A 280 -8.37 -3.01 -7.07
N HIS A 281 -9.03 -1.86 -6.95
CA HIS A 281 -8.54 -0.71 -6.20
C HIS A 281 -9.16 -0.75 -4.80
N SER A 282 -8.36 -1.01 -3.77
CA SER A 282 -8.86 -1.07 -2.40
C SER A 282 -7.76 -0.72 -1.41
N ASN A 283 -8.11 0.01 -0.34
CA ASN A 283 -7.16 0.39 0.70
C ASN A 283 -5.90 1.11 0.16
N GLY A 284 -6.00 1.80 -0.98
CA GLY A 284 -4.85 2.45 -1.62
C GLY A 284 -3.87 1.49 -2.30
N GLU A 285 -4.24 0.23 -2.51
CA GLU A 285 -3.51 -0.75 -3.31
C GLU A 285 -4.28 -1.09 -4.58
N ASP A 286 -3.55 -1.13 -5.69
CA ASP A 286 -4.03 -1.66 -6.97
C ASP A 286 -3.59 -3.12 -7.10
N ARG A 287 -4.56 -4.03 -7.16
CA ARG A 287 -4.33 -5.47 -7.30
C ARG A 287 -4.82 -5.92 -8.68
N PRO A 288 -3.93 -6.06 -9.68
CA PRO A 288 -4.30 -6.55 -11.01
C PRO A 288 -4.66 -8.04 -10.92
N GLY A 289 -5.81 -8.40 -11.47
CA GLY A 289 -6.31 -9.76 -11.54
C GLY A 289 -6.59 -10.20 -12.97
N THR A 290 -6.52 -11.50 -13.20
CA THR A 290 -6.65 -12.11 -14.52
C THR A 290 -8.01 -12.76 -14.66
N LYS A 291 -8.64 -12.63 -15.83
CA LYS A 291 -9.85 -13.38 -16.16
C LYS A 291 -9.47 -14.83 -16.48
N VAL A 292 -10.05 -15.79 -15.76
CA VAL A 292 -9.75 -17.23 -15.92
C VAL A 292 -10.89 -18.01 -16.55
N ARG A 293 -12.11 -17.46 -16.54
CA ARG A 293 -13.31 -18.01 -17.19
C ARG A 293 -14.22 -16.89 -17.68
#